data_AF-A0A662GGB8-F1
#
_entry.id   AF-A0A662GGB8-F1
#
_cell.length_a   1.000
_cell.length_b   1.000
_cell.length_c   1.000
_cell.angle_alpha   90.00
_cell.angle_beta   90.00
_cell.angle_gamma   90.00
#
_symmetry.space_group_name_H-M   'P 1'
#
loop_
_entity.id
_entity.type
_entity.pdbx_description
1 polymer ?
#
loop_
_entity_poly.entity_id
_entity_poly.type
_entity_poly.pdbx_seq_one_letter_code
_entity_poly.pdbx_strand_id
1 'polypeptide(L)'
;MRVIDKKYADAVLALADKVFKKSDNEFARAVALFFMDIVSDMDEWKERESVPSHEMSRPQLDDIIRDSSYYYNHIFARYYLDVFKTRKYSANYALKKAQKAVQHFVNLGDFSTPLNILGTVALRLVSRGYFSEAYRLLEKANEIAGEKRKLILGRIFGETAIELFKKGQIDKGIIFIEKSRRILESLRYFLDLIWMYSHAINILADLEAYDTIEKLLRNIANIRIELILIIRALKAIGDPHYYSKFLNLFSEKLNKASNEDYQALIDEIISNIDAFTKNATGLFFIDSLRR
;
A
#
# COMPACT_ATOMS: atom_id res chain seq x y z
N MET A 1 -14.02 -6.86 29.98
CA MET A 1 -12.75 -7.61 30.09
C MET A 1 -13.03 -8.98 30.69
N ARG A 2 -12.78 -10.07 29.95
CA ARG A 2 -12.97 -11.45 30.46
C ARG A 2 -11.65 -11.95 31.03
N VAL A 3 -11.63 -12.38 32.29
CA VAL A 3 -10.41 -12.95 32.88
C VAL A 3 -10.34 -14.43 32.52
N ILE A 4 -9.19 -14.87 32.00
CA ILE A 4 -8.94 -16.28 31.72
C ILE A 4 -8.24 -16.89 32.93
N ASP A 5 -8.84 -17.95 33.47
CA ASP A 5 -8.27 -18.71 34.58
C ASP A 5 -6.91 -19.29 34.16
N LYS A 6 -5.92 -19.11 35.03
CA LYS A 6 -4.57 -19.65 34.89
C LYS A 6 -4.60 -21.15 34.55
N LYS A 7 -5.50 -21.92 35.18
CA LYS A 7 -5.61 -23.36 34.97
C LYS A 7 -5.94 -23.73 33.52
N TYR A 8 -6.82 -22.97 32.86
CA TYR A 8 -7.14 -23.21 31.45
C TYR A 8 -5.98 -22.85 30.54
N ALA A 9 -5.32 -21.73 30.79
CA ALA A 9 -4.19 -21.28 30.00
C ALA A 9 -2.99 -22.24 30.10
N ASP A 10 -2.67 -22.69 31.32
CA ASP A 10 -1.61 -23.66 31.59
C ASP A 10 -1.90 -25.03 30.97
N ALA A 11 -3.15 -25.51 31.03
CA ALA A 11 -3.56 -26.77 30.41
C ALA A 11 -3.42 -26.73 28.87
N VAL A 12 -3.76 -25.59 28.28
CA VAL A 12 -3.66 -25.36 26.84
C VAL A 12 -2.18 -25.32 26.39
N LEU A 13 -1.32 -24.65 27.15
CA LEU A 13 0.13 -24.64 26.89
C LEU A 13 0.75 -26.03 27.06
N ALA A 14 0.37 -26.77 28.10
CA ALA A 14 0.86 -28.13 28.34
C ALA A 14 0.45 -29.09 27.20
N LEU A 15 -0.76 -28.93 26.66
CA LEU A 15 -1.20 -29.70 25.50
C LEU A 15 -0.37 -29.36 24.26
N ALA A 16 -0.14 -28.07 23.99
CA ALA A 16 0.66 -27.64 22.85
C ALA A 16 2.11 -28.13 22.95
N ASP A 17 2.72 -28.05 24.14
CA ASP A 17 4.07 -28.59 24.40
C ASP A 17 4.13 -30.11 24.17
N LYS A 18 3.11 -30.85 24.63
CA LYS A 18 3.01 -32.29 24.39
C LYS A 18 2.90 -32.61 22.89
N VAL A 19 2.11 -31.86 22.13
CA VAL A 19 2.00 -32.02 20.67
C VAL A 19 3.33 -31.72 19.99
N PHE A 20 3.99 -30.62 20.36
CA PHE A 20 5.27 -30.22 19.79
C PHE A 20 6.36 -31.28 20.01
N LYS A 21 6.40 -31.91 21.19
CA LYS A 21 7.41 -32.91 21.56
C LYS A 21 7.15 -34.31 21.01
N LYS A 22 5.88 -34.69 20.81
CA LYS A 22 5.49 -36.08 20.49
C LYS A 22 4.99 -36.29 19.06
N SER A 23 4.72 -35.23 18.31
CA SER A 23 4.23 -35.37 16.94
C SER A 23 5.40 -35.52 15.97
N ASP A 24 5.32 -36.51 15.09
CA ASP A 24 6.24 -36.64 13.95
C ASP A 24 5.82 -35.76 12.76
N ASN A 25 4.66 -35.10 12.85
CA ASN A 25 4.13 -34.24 11.79
C ASN A 25 4.67 -32.80 11.98
N GLU A 26 5.51 -32.36 11.05
CA GLU A 26 6.13 -31.02 11.08
C GLU A 26 5.10 -29.89 11.15
N PHE A 27 4.00 -29.99 10.40
CA PHE A 27 2.94 -28.98 10.43
C PHE A 27 2.27 -28.92 11.80
N ALA A 28 1.96 -30.06 12.42
CA ALA A 28 1.37 -30.10 13.76
C ALA A 28 2.30 -29.48 14.82
N ARG A 29 3.61 -29.74 14.72
CA ARG A 29 4.62 -29.11 15.59
C ARG A 29 4.67 -27.60 15.37
N ALA A 30 4.66 -27.14 14.12
CA ALA A 30 4.66 -25.71 13.79
C ALA A 30 3.41 -24.99 14.30
N VAL A 31 2.23 -25.59 14.16
CA VAL A 31 0.98 -25.06 14.72
C VAL A 31 1.05 -24.96 16.24
N ALA A 32 1.50 -26.03 16.91
CA ALA A 32 1.64 -26.03 18.36
C ALA A 32 2.63 -24.95 18.85
N LEU A 33 3.77 -24.81 18.17
CA LEU A 33 4.78 -23.80 18.45
C LEU A 33 4.21 -22.38 18.29
N PHE A 34 3.59 -22.10 17.15
CA PHE A 34 2.98 -20.79 16.89
C PHE A 34 1.90 -20.45 17.91
N PHE A 35 1.08 -21.44 18.26
CA PHE A 35 0.02 -21.25 19.23
C PHE A 35 0.56 -20.96 20.64
N MET A 36 1.65 -21.63 21.06
CA MET A 36 2.34 -21.30 22.31
C MET A 36 2.86 -19.86 22.31
N ASP A 37 3.41 -19.39 21.18
CA ASP A 37 3.92 -18.01 21.06
C ASP A 37 2.79 -16.97 21.18
N ILE A 38 1.62 -17.23 20.57
CA ILE A 38 0.45 -16.34 20.68
C ILE A 38 -0.14 -16.34 22.08
N VAL A 39 -0.33 -17.52 22.68
CA VAL A 39 -0.90 -17.66 24.03
C VAL A 39 0.03 -17.06 25.09
N SER A 40 1.35 -17.11 24.91
CA SER A 40 2.30 -16.53 25.86
C SER A 40 2.50 -15.01 25.68
N ASP A 41 1.96 -14.40 24.62
CA ASP A 41 2.11 -12.96 24.36
C ASP A 41 1.01 -12.15 25.07
N MET A 42 1.37 -11.49 26.17
CA MET A 42 0.42 -10.67 26.94
C MET A 42 -0.20 -9.51 26.15
N ASP A 43 0.44 -9.03 25.08
CA ASP A 43 -0.16 -7.99 24.23
C ASP A 43 -1.34 -8.52 23.42
N GLU A 44 -1.29 -9.80 22.99
CA GLU A 44 -2.41 -10.46 22.30
C GLU A 44 -3.68 -10.43 23.14
N TRP A 45 -3.51 -10.77 24.41
CA TRP A 45 -4.56 -10.87 25.39
C TRP A 45 -5.17 -9.51 25.75
N LYS A 46 -4.30 -8.52 26.00
CA LYS A 46 -4.73 -7.14 26.26
C LYS A 46 -5.57 -6.59 25.10
N GLU A 47 -5.12 -6.82 23.88
CA GLU A 47 -5.82 -6.35 22.68
C GLU A 47 -7.15 -7.10 22.43
N ARG A 48 -7.26 -8.36 22.86
CA ARG A 48 -8.48 -9.19 22.74
C ARG A 48 -9.42 -9.06 23.95
N GLU A 49 -9.23 -8.03 24.78
CA GLU A 49 -10.00 -7.76 26.01
C GLU A 49 -10.11 -8.96 26.98
N SER A 50 -9.17 -9.89 26.87
CA SER A 50 -9.16 -11.14 27.61
C SER A 50 -7.81 -11.27 28.28
N VAL A 51 -7.71 -10.96 29.57
CA VAL A 51 -6.41 -10.90 30.24
C VAL A 51 -6.23 -12.16 31.09
N PRO A 52 -5.16 -12.94 30.87
CA PRO A 52 -4.76 -14.00 31.78
C PRO A 52 -4.58 -13.43 33.18
N SER A 53 -5.01 -14.19 34.18
CA SER A 53 -4.80 -13.79 35.59
C SER A 53 -3.32 -13.64 35.97
N HIS A 54 -2.39 -14.22 35.20
CA HIS A 54 -0.95 -14.23 35.45
C HIS A 54 -0.17 -14.30 34.12
N GLU A 55 1.09 -13.87 34.12
CA GLU A 55 1.99 -14.13 32.97
C GLU A 55 2.20 -15.63 32.81
N MET A 56 2.12 -16.09 31.55
CA MET A 56 2.35 -17.48 31.20
C MET A 56 3.81 -17.72 30.87
N SER A 57 4.42 -18.72 31.50
CA SER A 57 5.78 -19.14 31.19
C SER A 57 5.81 -19.88 29.86
N ARG A 58 6.44 -19.27 28.86
CA ARG A 58 6.73 -19.93 27.58
C ARG A 58 7.63 -21.15 27.84
N PRO A 59 7.27 -22.35 27.37
CA PRO A 59 8.19 -23.49 27.41
C PRO A 59 9.48 -23.15 26.65
N GLN A 60 10.64 -23.55 27.17
CA GLN A 60 11.90 -23.40 26.43
C GLN A 60 11.84 -24.29 25.18
N LEU A 61 11.78 -23.64 24.02
CA LEU A 61 11.73 -24.30 22.73
C LEU A 61 12.91 -23.81 21.92
N ASP A 62 13.51 -24.71 21.15
CA ASP A 62 14.66 -24.40 20.32
C ASP A 62 14.25 -23.42 19.21
N ASP A 63 14.75 -22.19 19.30
CA ASP A 63 14.50 -21.13 18.32
C ASP A 63 14.97 -21.54 16.90
N ILE A 64 15.90 -22.50 16.78
CA ILE A 64 16.35 -23.05 15.49
C ILE A 64 15.18 -23.68 14.72
N ILE A 65 14.29 -24.41 15.40
CA ILE A 65 13.13 -25.07 14.77
C ILE A 65 12.15 -24.03 14.25
N ARG A 66 11.97 -22.92 14.98
CA ARG A 66 11.10 -21.82 14.56
C ARG A 66 11.59 -21.21 13.26
N ASP A 67 12.88 -20.88 13.22
CA ASP A 67 13.44 -20.08 12.14
C ASP A 67 13.63 -20.92 10.87
N SER A 68 13.85 -22.23 10.99
CA SER A 68 13.96 -23.15 9.84
C SER A 68 12.63 -23.72 9.34
N SER A 69 11.53 -23.63 10.09
CA SER A 69 10.26 -24.28 9.71
C SER A 69 9.48 -23.45 8.67
N TYR A 70 9.27 -24.04 7.49
CA TYR A 70 8.42 -23.47 6.45
C TYR A 70 6.99 -23.23 6.96
N TYR A 71 6.41 -24.22 7.63
CA TYR A 71 5.03 -24.14 8.12
C TYR A 71 4.85 -23.05 9.18
N TYR A 72 5.81 -22.92 10.11
CA TYR A 72 5.76 -21.85 11.11
C TYR A 72 5.79 -20.49 10.44
N ASN A 73 6.75 -20.28 9.53
CA ASN A 73 6.91 -19.02 8.81
C ASN A 73 5.66 -18.67 7.98
N HIS A 74 5.01 -19.68 7.38
CA HIS A 74 3.74 -19.50 6.67
C HIS A 74 2.60 -19.07 7.59
N ILE A 75 2.40 -19.76 8.72
CA ILE A 75 1.36 -19.44 9.71
C ILE A 75 1.58 -18.04 10.28
N PHE A 76 2.83 -17.73 10.65
CA PHE A 76 3.26 -16.44 11.16
C PHE A 76 2.94 -15.32 10.17
N ALA A 77 3.31 -15.47 8.88
CA ALA A 77 3.01 -14.49 7.84
C ALA A 77 1.51 -14.24 7.74
N ARG A 78 0.70 -15.31 7.66
CA ARG A 78 -0.76 -15.22 7.50
C ARG A 78 -1.43 -14.56 8.68
N TYR A 79 -1.05 -14.94 9.89
CA TYR A 79 -1.59 -14.38 11.12
C TYR A 79 -1.34 -12.88 11.20
N TYR A 80 -0.09 -12.46 11.00
CA TYR A 80 0.27 -11.05 11.12
C TYR A 80 -0.29 -10.21 9.98
N LEU A 81 -0.40 -10.75 8.76
CA LEU A 81 -1.13 -10.10 7.68
C LEU A 81 -2.60 -9.83 8.05
N ASP A 82 -3.28 -10.77 8.72
CA ASP A 82 -4.64 -10.55 9.21
C ASP A 82 -4.67 -9.44 10.28
N VAL A 83 -3.74 -9.49 11.24
CA VAL A 83 -3.58 -8.44 12.28
C VAL A 83 -3.42 -7.05 11.66
N PHE A 84 -2.63 -6.93 10.59
CA PHE A 84 -2.37 -5.65 9.94
C PHE A 84 -3.54 -5.16 9.10
N LYS A 85 -4.26 -6.06 8.43
CA LYS A 85 -5.41 -5.71 7.57
C LYS A 85 -6.68 -5.43 8.36
N THR A 86 -6.90 -6.12 9.47
CA THR A 86 -8.15 -5.97 10.23
C THR A 86 -8.20 -4.66 11.01
N ARG A 87 -9.31 -3.92 10.87
CA ARG A 87 -9.52 -2.66 11.59
C ARG A 87 -9.88 -2.86 13.07
N LYS A 88 -10.00 -4.09 13.54
CA LYS A 88 -10.39 -4.38 14.93
C LYS A 88 -9.32 -3.96 15.95
N TYR A 89 -8.03 -4.07 15.58
CA TYR A 89 -6.95 -3.81 16.52
C TYR A 89 -6.52 -2.33 16.61
N SER A 90 -5.90 -1.96 17.72
CA SER A 90 -5.30 -0.66 18.00
C SER A 90 -4.07 -0.40 17.12
N ALA A 91 -3.74 0.88 16.90
CA ALA A 91 -2.57 1.28 16.11
C ALA A 91 -1.26 0.85 16.78
N ASN A 92 -1.16 1.01 18.11
CA ASN A 92 0.01 0.62 18.90
C ASN A 92 0.26 -0.88 18.84
N TYR A 93 -0.79 -1.68 18.95
CA TYR A 93 -0.69 -3.12 18.81
C TYR A 93 -0.19 -3.52 17.41
N ALA A 94 -0.81 -2.98 16.36
CA ALA A 94 -0.39 -3.25 14.98
C ALA A 94 1.09 -2.88 14.75
N LEU A 95 1.56 -1.74 15.29
CA LEU A 95 2.96 -1.31 15.20
C LEU A 95 3.91 -2.29 15.90
N LYS A 96 3.61 -2.69 17.13
CA LYS A 96 4.45 -3.63 17.89
C LYS A 96 4.55 -4.98 17.18
N LYS A 97 3.43 -5.47 16.66
CA LYS A 97 3.39 -6.72 15.89
C LYS A 97 4.10 -6.61 14.54
N ALA A 98 4.00 -5.47 13.86
CA ALA A 98 4.73 -5.21 12.62
C ALA A 98 6.24 -5.22 12.84
N GLN A 99 6.72 -4.63 13.94
CA GLN A 99 8.14 -4.66 14.28
C GLN A 99 8.65 -6.09 14.50
N LYS A 100 7.94 -6.89 15.30
CA LYS A 100 8.26 -8.32 15.51
C LYS A 100 8.30 -9.07 14.18
N ALA A 101 7.28 -8.89 13.33
CA ALA A 101 7.19 -9.60 12.06
C ALA A 101 8.25 -9.17 11.04
N VAL A 102 8.54 -7.87 10.95
CA VAL A 102 9.62 -7.35 10.09
C VAL A 102 10.97 -7.93 10.51
N GLN A 103 11.28 -7.95 11.81
CA GLN A 103 12.54 -8.52 12.28
C GLN A 103 12.64 -10.02 11.94
N HIS A 104 11.56 -10.76 12.15
CA HIS A 104 11.48 -12.19 11.83
C HIS A 104 11.84 -12.46 10.37
N PHE A 105 11.16 -11.83 9.42
CA PHE A 105 11.40 -12.10 7.99
C PHE A 105 12.75 -11.54 7.49
N VAL A 106 13.22 -10.42 8.05
CA VAL A 106 14.57 -9.92 7.74
C VAL A 106 15.65 -10.92 8.16
N ASN A 107 15.50 -11.56 9.32
CA ASN A 107 16.45 -12.59 9.78
C ASN A 107 16.45 -13.82 8.86
N LEU A 108 15.32 -14.13 8.23
CA LEU A 108 15.18 -15.19 7.24
C LEU A 108 15.71 -14.81 5.85
N GLY A 109 16.17 -13.57 5.65
CA GLY A 109 16.58 -13.06 4.34
C GLY A 109 15.42 -12.78 3.37
N ASP A 110 14.17 -12.83 3.84
CA ASP A 110 12.99 -12.40 3.07
C ASP A 110 12.75 -10.91 3.30
N PHE A 111 13.06 -10.11 2.29
CA PHE A 111 12.87 -8.65 2.32
C PHE A 111 11.57 -8.20 1.66
N SER A 112 10.88 -9.07 0.90
CA SER A 112 9.62 -8.71 0.24
C SER A 112 8.47 -8.68 1.23
N THR A 113 8.42 -9.66 2.14
CA THR A 113 7.38 -9.73 3.18
C THR A 113 7.43 -8.54 4.16
N PRO A 114 8.60 -8.14 4.70
CA PRO A 114 8.75 -6.92 5.49
C PRO A 114 8.21 -5.66 4.81
N LEU A 115 8.49 -5.47 3.51
CA LEU A 115 7.99 -4.31 2.76
C LEU A 115 6.47 -4.30 2.69
N ASN A 116 5.86 -5.45 2.37
CA ASN A 116 4.40 -5.57 2.33
C ASN A 116 3.78 -5.29 3.70
N ILE A 117 4.39 -5.76 4.79
CA ILE A 117 3.95 -5.49 6.17
C ILE A 117 4.03 -3.99 6.46
N LEU A 118 5.19 -3.37 6.23
CA LEU A 118 5.41 -1.95 6.51
C LEU A 118 4.47 -1.06 5.69
N GLY A 119 4.29 -1.35 4.39
CA GLY A 119 3.36 -0.64 3.53
C GLY A 119 1.91 -0.79 3.99
N THR A 120 1.47 -2.01 4.30
CA THR A 120 0.10 -2.27 4.79
C THR A 120 -0.21 -1.51 6.08
N VAL A 121 0.72 -1.54 7.04
CA VAL A 121 0.53 -0.86 8.32
C VAL A 121 0.62 0.66 8.16
N ALA A 122 1.54 1.16 7.33
CA ALA A 122 1.63 2.59 7.02
C ALA A 122 0.32 3.12 6.40
N LEU A 123 -0.23 2.43 5.40
CA LEU A 123 -1.51 2.79 4.78
C LEU A 123 -2.64 2.83 5.79
N ARG A 124 -2.72 1.83 6.68
CA ARG A 124 -3.70 1.81 7.75
C ARG A 124 -3.53 2.99 8.71
N LEU A 125 -2.29 3.33 9.09
CA LEU A 125 -2.01 4.45 9.97
C LEU A 125 -2.42 5.78 9.32
N VAL A 126 -2.10 6.01 8.04
CA VAL A 126 -2.58 7.16 7.26
C VAL A 126 -4.11 7.22 7.25
N SER A 127 -4.77 6.08 6.96
CA SER A 127 -6.24 6.01 6.91
C SER A 127 -6.93 6.40 8.24
N ARG A 128 -6.17 6.35 9.35
CA ARG A 128 -6.60 6.67 10.72
C ARG A 128 -6.03 8.01 11.24
N GLY A 129 -5.23 8.72 10.45
CA GLY A 129 -4.63 9.99 10.85
C GLY A 129 -3.32 9.90 11.65
N TYR A 130 -2.76 8.71 11.84
CA TYR A 130 -1.47 8.51 12.52
C TYR A 130 -0.30 8.72 11.54
N PHE A 131 -0.15 9.96 11.06
CA PHE A 131 0.75 10.26 9.94
C PHE A 131 2.24 10.11 10.30
N SER A 132 2.65 10.58 11.48
CA SER A 132 4.06 10.53 11.92
C SER A 132 4.57 9.09 12.00
N GLU A 133 3.77 8.19 12.58
CA GLU A 133 4.10 6.77 12.68
C GLU A 133 4.12 6.10 11.32
N ALA A 134 3.17 6.43 10.43
CA ALA A 134 3.16 5.93 9.07
C ALA A 134 4.43 6.30 8.31
N TYR A 135 4.87 7.56 8.41
CA TYR A 135 6.07 8.03 7.72
C TYR A 135 7.33 7.33 8.21
N ARG A 136 7.47 7.10 9.52
CA ARG A 136 8.58 6.31 10.07
C ARG A 136 8.62 4.89 9.52
N LEU A 137 7.45 4.24 9.33
CA LEU A 137 7.41 2.91 8.71
C LEU A 137 7.82 2.94 7.23
N LEU A 138 7.44 3.99 6.50
CA LEU A 138 7.80 4.18 5.10
C LEU A 138 9.29 4.46 4.91
N GLU A 139 9.93 5.17 5.84
CA GLU A 139 11.39 5.32 5.88
C GLU A 139 12.08 3.98 6.09
N LYS A 140 11.63 3.20 7.08
CA LYS A 140 12.15 1.84 7.29
C LYS A 140 11.93 0.93 6.07
N ALA A 141 10.80 1.07 5.38
CA ALA A 141 10.55 0.32 4.15
C ALA A 141 11.54 0.72 3.04
N ASN A 142 11.87 2.01 2.93
CA ASN A 142 12.87 2.50 1.98
C ASN A 142 14.26 1.90 2.25
N GLU A 143 14.67 1.82 3.53
CA GLU A 143 15.94 1.19 3.94
C GLU A 143 15.99 -0.29 3.58
N ILE A 144 14.91 -1.04 3.83
CA ILE A 144 14.84 -2.49 3.56
C ILE A 144 14.78 -2.80 2.06
N ALA A 145 14.12 -1.96 1.26
CA ALA A 145 13.91 -2.25 -0.15
C ALA A 145 15.22 -2.34 -0.93
N GLY A 146 16.17 -1.45 -0.63
CA GLY A 146 17.38 -1.25 -1.41
C GLY A 146 17.07 -1.10 -2.91
N GLU A 147 18.03 -1.44 -3.76
CA GLU A 147 17.85 -1.36 -5.21
C GLU A 147 16.91 -2.45 -5.76
N LYS A 148 16.98 -3.66 -5.22
CA LYS A 148 16.31 -4.85 -5.78
C LYS A 148 14.79 -4.87 -5.62
N ARG A 149 14.23 -4.09 -4.68
CA ARG A 149 12.78 -4.07 -4.41
C ARG A 149 12.15 -2.69 -4.61
N LYS A 150 12.79 -1.80 -5.37
CA LYS A 150 12.27 -0.47 -5.67
C LYS A 150 10.85 -0.48 -6.21
N LEU A 151 10.47 -1.44 -7.06
CA LEU A 151 9.09 -1.53 -7.57
C LEU A 151 8.04 -1.63 -6.46
N ILE A 152 8.27 -2.49 -5.46
CA ILE A 152 7.35 -2.66 -4.32
C ILE A 152 7.24 -1.34 -3.56
N LEU A 153 8.37 -0.68 -3.34
CA LEU A 153 8.42 0.60 -2.66
C LEU A 153 7.68 1.71 -3.44
N GLY A 154 7.82 1.75 -4.76
CA GLY A 154 7.10 2.67 -5.63
C GLY A 154 5.58 2.52 -5.46
N ARG A 155 5.08 1.28 -5.52
CA ARG A 155 3.65 0.99 -5.28
C ARG A 155 3.18 1.44 -3.90
N ILE A 156 3.95 1.13 -2.84
CA ILE A 156 3.63 1.55 -1.47
C ILE A 156 3.53 3.08 -1.37
N PHE A 157 4.49 3.81 -1.94
CA PHE A 157 4.44 5.27 -1.94
C PHE A 157 3.24 5.82 -2.72
N GLY A 158 2.90 5.19 -3.86
CA GLY A 158 1.76 5.57 -4.66
C GLY A 158 0.42 5.39 -3.94
N GLU A 159 0.20 4.22 -3.36
CA GLU A 159 -0.98 3.94 -2.54
C GLU A 159 -1.06 4.87 -1.33
N THR A 160 0.08 5.17 -0.70
CA THR A 160 0.15 6.10 0.43
C THR A 160 -0.26 7.50 0.01
N ALA A 161 0.21 7.98 -1.14
CA ALA A 161 -0.16 9.29 -1.65
C ALA A 161 -1.67 9.39 -1.92
N ILE A 162 -2.26 8.37 -2.54
CA ILE A 162 -3.70 8.27 -2.78
C ILE A 162 -4.47 8.36 -1.46
N GLU A 163 -4.06 7.61 -0.43
CA GLU A 163 -4.73 7.66 0.87
C GLU A 163 -4.54 9.02 1.57
N LEU A 164 -3.38 9.65 1.44
CA LEU A 164 -3.15 11.01 1.95
C LEU A 164 -4.08 12.04 1.27
N PHE A 165 -4.27 11.96 -0.05
CA PHE A 165 -5.22 12.81 -0.76
C PHE A 165 -6.64 12.61 -0.25
N LYS A 166 -7.09 11.37 -0.03
CA LYS A 166 -8.40 11.09 0.58
C LYS A 166 -8.56 11.68 1.99
N LYS A 167 -7.47 11.98 2.68
CA LYS A 167 -7.45 12.64 4.00
C LYS A 167 -7.22 14.15 3.92
N GLY A 168 -7.24 14.73 2.72
CA GLY A 168 -6.96 16.15 2.50
C GLY A 168 -5.50 16.55 2.73
N GLN A 169 -4.59 15.59 2.92
CA GLN A 169 -3.17 15.85 3.13
C GLN A 169 -2.45 16.05 1.79
N ILE A 170 -2.84 17.07 1.04
CA ILE A 170 -2.41 17.29 -0.35
C ILE A 170 -0.89 17.46 -0.45
N ASP A 171 -0.29 18.35 0.34
CA ASP A 171 1.16 18.60 0.29
C ASP A 171 1.99 17.34 0.55
N LYS A 172 1.58 16.54 1.55
CA LYS A 172 2.25 15.28 1.86
C LYS A 172 2.01 14.23 0.78
N GLY A 173 0.79 14.16 0.23
CA GLY A 173 0.46 13.28 -0.88
C GLY A 173 1.33 13.55 -2.11
N ILE A 174 1.58 14.84 -2.44
CA ILE A 174 2.48 15.25 -3.53
C ILE A 174 3.89 14.69 -3.32
N ILE A 175 4.44 14.76 -2.10
CA ILE A 175 5.79 14.23 -1.82
C ILE A 175 5.86 12.73 -2.13
N PHE A 176 4.85 11.95 -1.72
CA PHE A 176 4.86 10.50 -1.92
C PHE A 176 4.54 10.09 -3.36
N ILE A 177 3.62 10.77 -4.06
CA ILE A 177 3.33 10.45 -5.46
C ILE A 177 4.53 10.76 -6.36
N GLU A 178 5.32 11.80 -6.04
CA GLU A 178 6.56 12.12 -6.74
C GLU A 178 7.69 11.12 -6.47
N LYS A 179 7.76 10.57 -5.25
CA LYS A 179 8.68 9.47 -4.95
C LYS A 179 8.30 8.20 -5.74
N SER A 180 7.01 7.88 -5.76
CA SER A 180 6.48 6.76 -6.55
C SER A 180 6.76 6.94 -8.04
N ARG A 181 6.41 8.11 -8.60
CA ARG A 181 6.64 8.43 -10.02
C ARG A 181 8.09 8.20 -10.41
N ARG A 182 9.04 8.80 -9.69
CA ARG A 182 10.48 8.67 -9.99
C ARG A 182 10.91 7.20 -10.06
N ILE A 183 10.44 6.37 -9.14
CA ILE A 183 10.72 4.93 -9.14
C ILE A 183 10.06 4.25 -10.34
N LEU A 184 8.75 4.42 -10.54
CA LEU A 184 8.00 3.71 -11.58
C LEU A 184 8.47 4.10 -12.99
N GLU A 185 8.78 5.38 -13.23
CA GLU A 185 9.36 5.84 -14.49
C GLU A 185 10.75 5.26 -14.73
N SER A 186 11.62 5.26 -13.71
CA SER A 186 12.97 4.69 -13.84
C SER A 186 12.95 3.19 -14.18
N LEU A 187 11.94 2.49 -13.69
CA LEU A 187 11.74 1.06 -13.93
C LEU A 187 10.82 0.78 -15.14
N ARG A 188 10.30 1.80 -15.82
CA ARG A 188 9.36 1.72 -16.95
C ARG A 188 8.04 0.99 -16.64
N TYR A 189 7.57 1.04 -15.39
CA TYR A 189 6.27 0.51 -14.97
C TYR A 189 5.14 1.52 -15.22
N PHE A 190 4.89 1.80 -16.50
CA PHE A 190 3.97 2.86 -16.91
C PHE A 190 2.50 2.55 -16.63
N LEU A 191 2.11 1.27 -16.59
CA LEU A 191 0.73 0.89 -16.23
C LEU A 191 0.43 1.21 -14.77
N ASP A 192 1.35 0.89 -13.85
CA ASP A 192 1.26 1.27 -12.44
C ASP A 192 1.20 2.80 -12.28
N LEU A 193 2.01 3.53 -13.06
CA LEU A 193 2.03 4.99 -13.09
C LEU A 193 0.68 5.56 -13.53
N ILE A 194 0.13 5.07 -14.66
CA ILE A 194 -1.18 5.48 -15.18
C ILE A 194 -2.26 5.20 -14.13
N TRP A 195 -2.30 3.98 -13.58
CA TRP A 195 -3.28 3.59 -12.58
C TRP A 195 -3.24 4.54 -11.38
N MET A 196 -2.06 4.76 -10.80
CA MET A 196 -1.88 5.60 -9.63
C MET A 196 -2.30 7.05 -9.87
N TYR A 197 -1.82 7.66 -10.96
CA TYR A 197 -2.16 9.05 -11.28
C TYR A 197 -3.65 9.21 -11.59
N SER A 198 -4.28 8.24 -12.24
CA SER A 198 -5.72 8.31 -12.52
C SER A 198 -6.55 8.33 -11.23
N HIS A 199 -6.16 7.54 -10.22
CA HIS A 199 -6.82 7.57 -8.92
C HIS A 199 -6.59 8.90 -8.21
N ALA A 200 -5.35 9.41 -8.24
CA ALA A 200 -5.03 10.70 -7.66
C ALA A 200 -5.81 11.85 -8.32
N ILE A 201 -5.91 11.85 -9.66
CA ILE A 201 -6.68 12.83 -10.44
C ILE A 201 -8.13 12.87 -9.97
N ASN A 202 -8.80 11.72 -9.88
CA ASN A 202 -10.21 11.68 -9.48
C ASN A 202 -10.39 12.25 -8.07
N ILE A 203 -9.57 11.82 -7.11
CA ILE A 203 -9.65 12.31 -5.72
C ILE A 203 -9.36 13.81 -5.65
N LEU A 204 -8.35 14.29 -6.36
CA LEU A 204 -8.00 15.71 -6.37
C LEU A 204 -9.07 16.55 -7.09
N ALA A 205 -9.74 16.00 -8.10
CA ALA A 205 -10.85 16.67 -8.79
C ALA A 205 -12.06 16.80 -7.86
N ASP A 206 -12.37 15.74 -7.09
CA ASP A 206 -13.42 15.77 -6.05
C ASP A 206 -13.10 16.80 -4.94
N LEU A 207 -11.82 17.09 -4.71
CA LEU A 207 -11.34 18.11 -3.78
C LEU A 207 -11.13 19.49 -4.44
N GLU A 208 -11.50 19.64 -5.72
CA GLU A 208 -11.31 20.84 -6.54
C GLU A 208 -9.84 21.34 -6.59
N ALA A 209 -8.88 20.46 -6.35
CA ALA A 209 -7.45 20.74 -6.32
C ALA A 209 -6.83 20.71 -7.73
N TYR A 210 -7.46 21.39 -8.70
CA TYR A 210 -7.12 21.32 -10.12
C TYR A 210 -5.71 21.80 -10.46
N ASP A 211 -5.20 22.82 -9.78
CA ASP A 211 -3.82 23.28 -9.94
C ASP A 211 -2.80 22.22 -9.50
N THR A 212 -3.15 21.43 -8.48
CA THR A 212 -2.32 20.30 -8.06
C THR A 212 -2.29 19.23 -9.13
N ILE A 213 -3.44 18.92 -9.73
CA ILE A 213 -3.51 17.96 -10.85
C ILE A 213 -2.61 18.42 -11.99
N GLU A 214 -2.73 19.68 -12.42
CA GLU A 214 -1.92 20.21 -13.51
C GLU A 214 -0.42 20.09 -13.20
N LYS A 215 0.01 20.50 -12.00
CA LYS A 215 1.40 20.40 -11.56
C LYS A 215 1.92 18.97 -11.60
N LEU A 216 1.11 18.01 -11.14
CA LEU A 216 1.45 16.59 -11.14
C LEU A 216 1.60 16.05 -12.58
N LEU A 217 0.70 16.43 -13.50
CA LEU A 217 0.76 16.01 -14.90
C LEU A 217 2.02 16.54 -15.60
N ARG A 218 2.36 17.81 -15.37
CA ARG A 218 3.55 18.43 -15.99
C ARG A 218 4.87 17.78 -15.56
N ASN A 219 4.88 17.03 -14.46
CA ASN A 219 6.06 16.31 -13.97
C ASN A 219 6.23 14.91 -14.59
N ILE A 220 5.28 14.43 -15.38
CA ILE A 220 5.39 13.16 -16.11
C ILE A 220 6.39 13.33 -17.25
N ALA A 221 7.43 12.49 -17.28
CA ALA A 221 8.50 12.61 -18.27
C ALA A 221 8.10 12.02 -19.63
N ASN A 222 7.26 10.99 -19.62
CA ASN A 222 6.82 10.33 -20.85
C ASN A 222 5.59 11.04 -21.43
N ILE A 223 5.76 11.67 -22.60
CA ILE A 223 4.72 12.47 -23.28
C ILE A 223 3.43 11.66 -23.50
N ARG A 224 3.54 10.40 -23.93
CA ARG A 224 2.37 9.54 -24.14
C ARG A 224 1.59 9.31 -22.86
N ILE A 225 2.29 9.06 -21.74
CA ILE A 225 1.64 8.88 -20.44
C ILE A 225 1.02 10.18 -19.95
N GLU A 226 1.72 11.31 -20.13
CA GLU A 226 1.20 12.63 -19.79
C GLU A 226 -0.12 12.91 -20.54
N LEU A 227 -0.15 12.68 -21.86
CA LEU A 227 -1.36 12.87 -22.68
C LEU A 227 -2.52 12.00 -22.22
N ILE A 228 -2.30 10.71 -21.96
CA ILE A 228 -3.33 9.80 -21.43
C ILE A 228 -3.89 10.33 -20.11
N LEU A 229 -3.03 10.80 -19.21
CA LEU A 229 -3.46 11.30 -17.91
C LEU A 229 -4.17 12.67 -18.01
N ILE A 230 -3.81 13.52 -18.97
CA ILE A 230 -4.55 14.76 -19.28
C ILE A 230 -5.98 14.43 -19.75
N ILE A 231 -6.16 13.43 -20.61
CA ILE A 231 -7.50 12.96 -21.03
C ILE A 231 -8.34 12.55 -19.82
N ARG A 232 -7.73 11.81 -18.90
CA ARG A 232 -8.42 11.37 -17.67
C ARG A 232 -8.74 12.55 -16.74
N ALA A 233 -7.87 13.56 -16.67
CA ALA A 233 -8.15 14.78 -15.95
C ALA A 233 -9.33 15.56 -16.58
N LEU A 234 -9.36 15.73 -17.90
CA LEU A 234 -10.48 16.36 -18.61
C LEU A 234 -11.83 15.66 -18.33
N LYS A 235 -11.81 14.33 -18.20
CA LYS A 235 -13.01 13.56 -17.82
C LYS A 235 -13.47 13.82 -16.39
N ALA A 236 -12.53 13.93 -15.46
CA ALA A 236 -12.77 14.09 -14.03
C ALA A 236 -13.13 15.52 -13.63
N ILE A 237 -12.65 16.54 -14.35
CA ILE A 237 -12.90 17.94 -14.05
C ILE A 237 -14.39 18.27 -14.30
N GLY A 238 -15.04 18.82 -13.27
CA GLY A 238 -16.41 19.32 -13.35
C GLY A 238 -16.52 20.80 -13.72
N ASP A 239 -15.44 21.57 -13.58
CA ASP A 239 -15.43 23.03 -13.79
C ASP A 239 -15.06 23.41 -15.25
N PRO A 240 -15.95 24.11 -15.99
CA PRO A 240 -15.68 24.60 -17.34
C PRO A 240 -14.45 25.51 -17.47
N HIS A 241 -14.09 26.28 -16.43
CA HIS A 241 -12.93 27.16 -16.45
C HIS A 241 -11.62 26.35 -16.55
N TYR A 242 -11.50 25.30 -15.75
CA TYR A 242 -10.34 24.43 -15.77
C TYR A 242 -10.32 23.53 -17.00
N TYR A 243 -11.47 23.21 -17.58
CA TYR A 243 -11.55 22.44 -18.81
C TYR A 243 -10.71 23.04 -19.96
N SER A 244 -10.84 24.35 -20.21
CA SER A 244 -10.04 25.04 -21.23
C SER A 244 -8.53 25.01 -20.92
N LYS A 245 -8.17 25.11 -19.64
CA LYS A 245 -6.77 25.04 -19.18
C LYS A 245 -6.14 23.67 -19.51
N PHE A 246 -6.86 22.59 -19.24
CA PHE A 246 -6.39 21.23 -19.53
C PHE A 246 -6.42 20.89 -21.02
N LEU A 247 -7.36 21.44 -21.80
CA LEU A 247 -7.33 21.33 -23.27
C LEU A 247 -6.11 22.02 -23.88
N ASN A 248 -5.75 23.21 -23.38
CA ASN A 248 -4.55 23.92 -23.81
C ASN A 248 -3.29 23.12 -23.45
N LEU A 249 -3.23 22.56 -22.24
CA LEU A 249 -2.15 21.65 -21.84
C LEU A 249 -2.08 20.42 -22.77
N PHE A 250 -3.22 19.79 -23.08
CA PHE A 250 -3.28 18.67 -24.01
C PHE A 250 -2.72 19.04 -25.39
N SER A 251 -3.16 20.18 -25.94
CA SER A 251 -2.72 20.70 -27.24
C SER A 251 -1.22 21.00 -27.25
N GLU A 252 -0.71 21.63 -26.19
CA GLU A 252 0.72 21.94 -26.01
C GLU A 252 1.58 20.68 -26.06
N LYS A 253 1.12 19.60 -25.41
CA LYS A 253 1.85 18.33 -25.35
C LYS A 253 1.69 17.51 -26.61
N LEU A 254 0.52 17.55 -27.23
CA LEU A 254 0.24 16.85 -28.48
C LEU A 254 1.16 17.35 -29.60
N ASN A 255 1.36 18.67 -29.70
CA ASN A 255 2.28 19.29 -30.66
C ASN A 255 3.75 18.83 -30.53
N LYS A 256 4.12 18.22 -29.39
CA LYS A 256 5.46 17.69 -29.11
C LYS A 256 5.53 16.16 -29.28
N ALA A 257 4.40 15.50 -29.52
CA ALA A 257 4.30 14.05 -29.62
C ALA A 257 4.77 13.53 -30.99
N SER A 258 5.29 12.29 -31.01
CA SER A 258 5.70 11.61 -32.26
C SER A 258 4.53 10.89 -32.93
N ASN A 259 4.62 10.58 -34.22
CA ASN A 259 3.60 9.84 -34.98
C ASN A 259 3.18 8.50 -34.33
N GLU A 260 4.09 7.81 -33.64
CA GLU A 260 3.80 6.58 -32.91
C GLU A 260 2.96 6.82 -31.65
N ASP A 261 3.13 7.98 -31.00
CA ASP A 261 2.32 8.36 -29.84
C ASP A 261 0.87 8.61 -30.23
N TYR A 262 0.63 9.17 -31.43
CA TYR A 262 -0.72 9.48 -31.93
C TYR A 262 -1.59 8.23 -32.11
N GLN A 263 -1.06 7.17 -32.73
CA GLN A 263 -1.84 5.95 -33.00
C GLN A 263 -2.34 5.28 -31.71
N ALA A 264 -1.50 5.27 -30.67
CA ALA A 264 -1.90 4.76 -29.37
C ALA A 264 -2.84 5.70 -28.59
N LEU A 265 -2.85 6.99 -28.91
CA LEU A 265 -3.72 7.98 -28.27
C LEU A 265 -5.15 7.91 -28.80
N ILE A 266 -5.32 7.53 -30.07
CA ILE A 266 -6.62 7.44 -30.74
C ILE A 266 -7.55 6.48 -29.97
N ASP A 267 -7.08 5.32 -29.53
CA ASP A 267 -7.89 4.36 -28.77
C ASP A 267 -8.37 4.94 -27.42
N GLU A 268 -7.51 5.67 -26.71
CA GLU A 268 -7.86 6.31 -25.42
C GLU A 268 -8.83 7.48 -25.63
N ILE A 269 -8.65 8.27 -26.70
CA ILE A 269 -9.56 9.37 -27.07
C ILE A 269 -10.92 8.84 -27.45
N ILE A 270 -11.00 7.82 -28.32
CA ILE A 270 -12.27 7.21 -28.75
C ILE A 270 -13.02 6.67 -27.52
N SER A 271 -12.31 5.97 -26.63
CA SER A 271 -12.89 5.42 -25.39
C SER A 271 -13.37 6.49 -24.40
N ASN A 272 -12.95 7.75 -24.56
CA ASN A 272 -13.30 8.87 -23.70
C ASN A 272 -13.84 10.08 -24.48
N ILE A 273 -14.46 9.85 -25.65
CA ILE A 273 -14.89 10.93 -26.55
C ILE A 273 -15.86 11.91 -25.89
N ASP A 274 -16.69 11.42 -24.98
CA ASP A 274 -17.61 12.24 -24.17
C ASP A 274 -16.86 13.30 -23.34
N ALA A 275 -15.66 12.99 -22.86
CA ALA A 275 -14.84 13.95 -22.12
C ALA A 275 -14.40 15.12 -23.00
N PHE A 276 -14.31 14.93 -24.33
CA PHE A 276 -13.94 15.95 -25.31
C PHE A 276 -15.15 16.67 -25.92
N THR A 277 -16.38 16.14 -25.81
CA THR A 277 -17.58 16.76 -26.39
C THR A 277 -18.43 17.51 -25.37
N LYS A 278 -18.07 17.47 -24.09
CA LYS A 278 -18.78 18.17 -22.99
C LYS A 278 -18.91 19.70 -23.19
N ASN A 279 -18.08 20.33 -24.00
CA ASN A 279 -18.01 21.78 -24.16
C ASN A 279 -17.74 22.14 -25.63
N ALA A 280 -18.24 23.30 -26.09
CA ALA A 280 -18.04 23.76 -27.47
C ALA A 280 -16.55 23.81 -27.87
N THR A 281 -15.66 24.17 -26.95
CA THR A 281 -14.20 24.19 -27.16
C THR A 281 -13.62 22.81 -27.46
N GLY A 282 -14.16 21.75 -26.86
CA GLY A 282 -13.71 20.39 -27.11
C GLY A 282 -14.21 19.81 -28.44
N LEU A 283 -15.40 20.23 -28.89
CA LEU A 283 -15.90 19.95 -30.25
C LEU A 283 -14.99 20.58 -31.33
N PHE A 284 -14.62 21.86 -31.17
CA PHE A 284 -13.66 22.50 -32.07
C PHE A 284 -12.28 21.82 -32.06
N PHE A 285 -11.87 21.28 -30.91
CA PHE A 285 -10.63 20.52 -30.79
C PHE A 285 -10.68 19.20 -31.56
N ILE A 286 -11.75 18.40 -31.43
CA ILE A 286 -11.93 17.16 -32.21
C ILE A 286 -11.92 17.47 -33.72
N ASP A 287 -12.59 18.54 -34.14
CA ASP A 287 -12.61 18.93 -35.56
C ASP A 287 -11.23 19.35 -36.07
N SER A 288 -10.36 19.89 -35.21
CA SER A 288 -8.97 20.21 -35.55
C SER A 288 -8.07 18.98 -35.68
N LEU A 289 -8.36 17.90 -34.95
CA LEU A 289 -7.63 16.63 -35.04
C LEU A 289 -7.96 15.80 -36.29
N ARG A 290 -9.08 16.09 -36.95
CA ARG A 290 -9.56 15.40 -38.16
C ARG A 290 -8.99 15.98 -39.47
N ARG A 291 -8.25 17.08 -39.40
CA ARG A 291 -7.62 17.76 -40.54
C ARG A 291 -6.13 17.49 -40.56
#